data_AF-A6BKT4-F1
#
_entry.id   AF-A6BKT4-F1
#
_cell.length_a   1.000
_cell.length_b   1.000
_cell.length_c   1.000
_cell.angle_alpha   90.00
_cell.angle_beta   90.00
_cell.angle_gamma   90.00
#
_symmetry.space_group_name_H-M   'P 1'
#
loop_
_entity.id
_entity.type
_entity.pdbx_description
1 polymer ?
#
loop_
_entity_poly.entity_id
_entity_poly.type
_entity_poly.pdbx_seq_one_letter_code
_entity_poly.pdbx_strand_id
1 'polypeptide(L)'
;MYEIDVCYKIIFEAMLEKPELKSIAEKINKYTGAKIIFVSGSGKILAYSYACEQDNSESVKWNHVTFSEYEKFRRGEAAGAYQIALKPVEIPGRPDGYVVILYSEEEFRQFFEELAGVLGQAVKHYFAEAEKELVVLQPMREALLAWSLFHGKTEGIRQIEEIWAGQYIEVMVLKKDLKGKQVLWVKGIWDSYCICEETDRILILFYGLRTRNTEEVYRKITEKGIRCSISEPYGKLDRCEAKYKLLNRMAMVSGLENDPVMKREKEWSVQGLYTYTTPLFKEAGLSDYRLLRLLQEDRENNTDLYYTLKVYLLNENNVTMAADSLHIHRNTLVYRLKQIRECIEADINDNETARELLAFMMMYDVSRQDQKRQK
;
A
#
# COMPACT_ATOMS: atom_id res chain seq x y z
N MET A 1 24.50 6.19 -39.41
CA MET A 1 23.54 5.16 -39.84
C MET A 1 23.67 4.01 -38.86
N TYR A 2 22.57 3.62 -38.23
CA TYR A 2 22.58 2.52 -37.27
C TYR A 2 22.51 1.17 -37.98
N GLU A 3 23.15 0.16 -37.40
CA GLU A 3 23.12 -1.21 -37.90
C GLU A 3 22.56 -2.14 -36.82
N ILE A 4 21.53 -2.92 -37.16
CA ILE A 4 20.86 -3.79 -36.20
C ILE A 4 21.79 -4.90 -35.69
N ASP A 5 22.70 -5.40 -36.55
CA ASP A 5 23.70 -6.41 -36.20
C ASP A 5 24.66 -5.93 -35.10
N VAL A 6 24.98 -4.63 -35.08
CA VAL A 6 25.79 -4.02 -34.02
C VAL A 6 25.00 -4.02 -32.70
N CYS A 7 23.70 -3.73 -32.74
CA CYS A 7 22.84 -3.82 -31.55
C CYS A 7 22.76 -5.23 -31.00
N TYR A 8 22.65 -6.27 -31.84
CA TYR A 8 22.70 -7.66 -31.39
C TYR A 8 23.97 -7.95 -30.59
N LYS A 9 25.14 -7.61 -31.15
CA LYS A 9 26.43 -7.79 -30.48
C LYS A 9 26.50 -7.06 -29.14
N ILE A 10 26.06 -5.80 -29.12
CA ILE A 10 26.01 -4.99 -27.90
C ILE A 10 25.13 -5.65 -26.82
N ILE A 11 23.94 -6.13 -27.18
CA ILE A 11 23.00 -6.77 -26.24
C ILE A 11 23.64 -8.03 -25.64
N PHE A 12 24.22 -8.90 -26.47
CA PHE A 12 24.85 -10.14 -25.98
C PHE A 12 26.04 -9.86 -25.06
N GLU A 13 26.89 -8.88 -25.40
CA GLU A 13 28.00 -8.47 -24.53
C GLU A 13 27.50 -7.85 -23.22
N ALA A 14 26.44 -7.05 -23.26
CA ALA A 14 25.85 -6.43 -22.08
C ALA A 14 25.24 -7.45 -21.10
N MET A 15 24.68 -8.55 -21.61
CA MET A 15 24.12 -9.63 -20.77
C MET A 15 25.16 -10.33 -19.89
N LEU A 16 26.45 -10.18 -20.18
CA LEU A 16 27.54 -10.73 -19.37
C LEU A 16 27.93 -9.81 -18.19
N GLU A 17 27.41 -8.59 -18.14
CA GLU A 17 27.70 -7.59 -17.11
C GLU A 17 26.54 -7.43 -16.13
N LYS A 18 26.82 -7.15 -14.85
CA LYS A 18 25.79 -6.92 -13.83
C LYS A 18 25.70 -5.44 -13.43
N PRO A 19 24.48 -4.86 -13.27
CA PRO A 19 23.18 -5.46 -13.55
C PRO A 19 22.86 -5.49 -15.06
N GLU A 20 22.35 -6.63 -15.53
CA GLU A 20 22.24 -7.00 -16.94
C GLU A 20 21.32 -6.04 -17.73
N LEU A 21 20.07 -5.84 -17.27
CA LEU A 21 19.12 -4.94 -17.93
C LEU A 21 19.63 -3.49 -18.00
N LYS A 22 20.33 -3.03 -16.95
CA LYS A 22 20.91 -1.68 -16.92
C LYS A 22 22.06 -1.58 -17.93
N SER A 23 22.96 -2.57 -17.98
CA SER A 23 24.06 -2.59 -18.96
C SER A 23 23.51 -2.58 -20.40
N ILE A 24 22.47 -3.35 -20.70
CA ILE A 24 21.80 -3.35 -22.01
C ILE A 24 21.29 -1.95 -22.35
N ALA A 25 20.54 -1.32 -21.43
CA ALA A 25 19.97 0.00 -21.65
C ALA A 25 21.04 1.06 -21.92
N GLU A 26 22.12 1.08 -21.11
CA GLU A 26 23.20 2.07 -21.25
C GLU A 26 24.01 1.88 -22.54
N LYS A 27 24.37 0.65 -22.89
CA LYS A 27 25.20 0.43 -24.08
C LYS A 27 24.43 0.71 -25.38
N ILE A 28 23.14 0.36 -25.43
CA ILE A 28 22.29 0.72 -26.56
C ILE A 28 22.10 2.23 -26.64
N ASN A 29 21.86 2.90 -25.51
CA ASN A 29 21.80 4.36 -25.46
C ASN A 29 23.11 4.99 -25.96
N LYS A 30 24.27 4.47 -25.56
CA LYS A 30 25.58 4.97 -26.01
C LYS A 30 25.79 4.85 -27.52
N TYR A 31 25.28 3.80 -28.15
CA TYR A 31 25.41 3.58 -29.59
C TYR A 31 24.39 4.39 -30.40
N THR A 32 23.14 4.45 -29.93
CA THR A 32 22.02 5.00 -30.70
C THR A 32 21.63 6.43 -30.31
N GLY A 33 21.99 6.88 -29.12
CA GLY A 33 21.47 8.10 -28.51
C GLY A 33 20.03 7.96 -27.98
N ALA A 34 19.32 6.88 -28.29
CA ALA A 34 17.94 6.67 -27.87
C ALA A 34 17.83 6.26 -26.41
N LYS A 35 16.77 6.70 -25.74
CA LYS A 35 16.48 6.34 -24.36
C LYS A 35 15.77 5.00 -24.32
N ILE A 36 16.23 4.10 -23.45
CA ILE A 36 15.71 2.74 -23.34
C ILE A 36 15.09 2.57 -21.96
N ILE A 37 13.86 2.05 -21.90
CA ILE A 37 13.14 1.79 -20.65
C ILE A 37 12.51 0.40 -20.73
N PHE A 38 12.71 -0.42 -19.70
CA PHE A 38 12.10 -1.73 -19.54
C PHE A 38 11.03 -1.68 -18.44
N VAL A 39 9.79 -2.02 -18.78
CA VAL A 39 8.62 -1.88 -17.89
C VAL A 39 7.95 -3.25 -17.72
N SER A 40 7.82 -3.77 -16.49
CA SER A 40 7.08 -5.02 -16.23
C SER A 40 5.58 -4.87 -16.49
N GLY A 41 4.84 -5.97 -16.58
CA GLY A 41 3.38 -5.97 -16.76
C GLY A 41 2.60 -5.28 -15.63
N SER A 42 3.20 -5.13 -14.45
CA SER A 42 2.63 -4.33 -13.34
C SER A 42 2.87 -2.82 -13.48
N GLY A 43 3.74 -2.40 -14.40
CA GLY A 43 4.13 -1.00 -14.58
C GLY A 43 5.44 -0.58 -13.92
N LYS A 44 6.10 -1.48 -13.18
CA LYS A 44 7.38 -1.21 -12.52
C LYS A 44 8.48 -1.06 -13.58
N ILE A 45 9.32 -0.05 -13.42
CA ILE A 45 10.50 0.11 -14.27
C ILE A 45 11.58 -0.84 -13.75
N LEU A 46 11.98 -1.79 -14.59
CA LEU A 46 12.98 -2.80 -14.27
C LEU A 46 14.40 -2.26 -14.47
N ALA A 47 14.61 -1.49 -15.54
CA ALA A 47 15.80 -0.68 -15.75
C ALA A 47 15.52 0.37 -16.84
N TYR A 48 16.38 1.38 -16.92
CA TYR A 48 16.33 2.42 -17.93
C TYR A 48 17.75 2.97 -18.20
N SER A 49 17.97 3.65 -19.32
CA SER A 49 19.25 4.32 -19.62
C SER A 49 19.39 5.67 -18.93
N TYR A 50 20.59 6.06 -18.49
CA TYR A 50 20.82 7.24 -17.63
C TYR A 50 20.30 8.55 -18.25
N ALA A 51 20.28 8.64 -19.57
CA ALA A 51 19.68 9.74 -20.31
C ALA A 51 18.21 10.04 -19.91
N CYS A 52 17.47 9.07 -19.34
CA CYS A 52 16.11 9.27 -18.86
C CYS A 52 16.03 10.16 -17.60
N GLU A 53 17.10 10.26 -16.80
CA GLU A 53 17.10 11.08 -15.57
C GLU A 53 17.13 12.59 -15.88
N GLN A 54 17.63 12.95 -17.06
CA GLN A 54 17.78 14.33 -17.50
C GLN A 54 16.44 14.99 -17.86
N ASP A 55 15.39 14.19 -18.08
CA ASP A 55 14.07 14.67 -18.53
C ASP A 55 13.12 15.03 -17.38
N ASN A 56 13.57 14.88 -16.13
CA ASN A 56 12.75 15.12 -14.95
C ASN A 56 11.46 14.26 -14.91
N SER A 57 11.41 13.14 -15.65
CA SER A 57 10.26 12.22 -15.74
C SER A 57 9.83 11.76 -14.36
N GLU A 58 8.53 11.83 -14.09
CA GLU A 58 7.99 11.32 -12.84
C GLU A 58 8.18 9.80 -12.77
N SER A 59 7.96 9.07 -13.86
CA SER A 59 8.03 7.62 -13.81
C SER A 59 9.41 7.10 -13.43
N VAL A 60 10.46 7.74 -13.93
CA VAL A 60 11.85 7.43 -13.57
C VAL A 60 12.09 7.68 -12.08
N LYS A 61 11.65 8.82 -11.55
CA LYS A 61 11.80 9.14 -10.12
C LYS A 61 11.12 8.12 -9.20
N TRP A 62 9.99 7.57 -9.63
CA TRP A 62 9.22 6.60 -8.87
C TRP A 62 9.56 5.14 -9.18
N ASN A 63 10.47 4.88 -10.14
CA ASN A 63 10.74 3.55 -10.68
C ASN A 63 9.46 2.79 -11.10
N HIS A 64 8.46 3.54 -11.58
CA HIS A 64 7.15 3.01 -11.96
C HIS A 64 6.48 3.96 -12.93
N VAL A 65 5.90 3.41 -14.01
CA VAL A 65 5.21 4.22 -15.00
C VAL A 65 3.97 4.89 -14.39
N THR A 66 3.80 6.19 -14.62
CA THR A 66 2.58 6.91 -14.24
C THR A 66 1.49 6.69 -15.29
N PHE A 67 0.22 6.75 -14.87
CA PHE A 67 -0.90 6.60 -15.80
C PHE A 67 -0.90 7.68 -16.91
N SER A 68 -0.49 8.91 -16.58
CA SER A 68 -0.36 10.02 -17.54
C SER A 68 0.67 9.73 -18.65
N GLU A 69 1.86 9.25 -18.28
CA GLU A 69 2.89 8.89 -19.27
C GLU A 69 2.50 7.66 -20.10
N TYR A 70 1.84 6.68 -19.49
CA TYR A 70 1.31 5.52 -20.22
C TYR A 70 0.29 5.90 -21.29
N GLU A 71 -0.64 6.82 -21.01
CA GLU A 71 -1.60 7.27 -22.02
C GLU A 71 -0.91 7.95 -23.22
N LYS A 72 0.19 8.67 -22.98
CA LYS A 72 1.01 9.25 -24.07
C LYS A 72 1.69 8.14 -24.89
N PHE A 73 2.32 7.17 -24.20
CA PHE A 73 2.96 6.02 -24.87
C PHE A 73 1.98 5.25 -25.74
N ARG A 74 0.76 5.01 -25.24
CA ARG A 74 -0.29 4.27 -25.95
C ARG A 74 -0.79 4.99 -27.20
N ARG A 75 -0.91 6.32 -27.15
CA ARG A 75 -1.39 7.12 -28.30
C ARG A 75 -0.32 7.33 -29.36
N GLY A 76 0.93 6.93 -29.10
CA GLY A 76 2.05 7.22 -29.97
C GLY A 76 2.29 8.73 -30.13
N GLU A 77 1.79 9.53 -29.19
CA GLU A 77 2.01 10.97 -29.18
C GLU A 77 3.48 11.22 -28.86
N ALA A 78 4.13 12.09 -29.64
CA ALA A 78 5.52 12.46 -29.39
C ALA A 78 5.69 12.93 -27.94
N ALA A 79 6.65 12.34 -27.23
CA ALA A 79 7.02 12.75 -25.88
C ALA A 79 7.89 14.01 -25.98
N GLY A 80 7.27 15.16 -26.28
CA GLY A 80 7.98 16.39 -26.59
C GLY A 80 8.72 16.29 -27.93
N ALA A 81 10.05 16.27 -27.90
CA ALA A 81 10.90 16.17 -29.09
C ALA A 81 11.18 14.72 -29.54
N TYR A 82 10.64 13.73 -28.82
CA TYR A 82 10.93 12.31 -29.07
C TYR A 82 9.74 11.58 -29.70
N GLN A 83 10.05 10.73 -30.66
CA GLN A 83 9.20 9.65 -31.14
C GLN A 83 9.31 8.44 -30.20
N ILE A 84 8.32 7.53 -30.27
CA ILE A 84 8.21 6.37 -29.38
C ILE A 84 8.13 5.08 -30.21
N ALA A 85 9.05 4.15 -29.97
CA ALA A 85 8.91 2.76 -30.39
C ALA A 85 8.59 1.90 -29.17
N LEU A 86 7.46 1.20 -29.23
CA LEU A 86 6.92 0.42 -28.13
C LEU A 86 6.73 -1.04 -28.56
N LYS A 87 7.31 -1.98 -27.81
CA LYS A 87 7.15 -3.41 -28.07
C LYS A 87 6.70 -4.15 -26.81
N PRO A 88 5.60 -4.93 -26.86
CA PRO A 88 5.22 -5.79 -25.74
C PRO A 88 6.21 -6.94 -25.56
N VAL A 89 6.43 -7.33 -24.31
CA VAL A 89 7.20 -8.50 -23.89
C VAL A 89 6.20 -9.50 -23.30
N GLU A 90 5.74 -10.42 -24.14
CA GLU A 90 4.67 -11.36 -23.81
C GLU A 90 5.21 -12.54 -22.97
N ILE A 91 4.77 -12.62 -21.71
CA ILE A 91 5.03 -13.77 -20.84
C ILE A 91 3.73 -14.59 -20.71
N PRO A 92 3.71 -15.87 -21.13
CA PRO A 92 2.49 -16.68 -21.10
C PRO A 92 1.82 -16.70 -19.73
N GLY A 93 0.54 -16.34 -19.69
CA GLY A 93 -0.26 -16.32 -18.47
C GLY A 93 0.02 -15.14 -17.53
N ARG A 94 0.80 -14.15 -17.97
CA ARG A 94 1.09 -12.92 -17.22
C ARG A 94 0.70 -11.68 -18.04
N PRO A 95 0.51 -10.52 -17.40
CA PRO A 95 0.31 -9.26 -18.12
C PRO A 95 1.54 -8.90 -18.94
N ASP A 96 1.33 -8.32 -20.13
CA ASP A 96 2.45 -7.91 -20.99
C ASP A 96 3.23 -6.75 -20.37
N GLY A 97 4.55 -6.91 -20.26
CA GLY A 97 5.45 -5.79 -20.05
C GLY A 97 5.82 -5.12 -21.38
N TYR A 98 6.63 -4.06 -21.35
CA TYR A 98 7.04 -3.33 -22.54
C TYR A 98 8.51 -2.93 -22.55
N VAL A 99 9.08 -2.93 -23.75
CA VAL A 99 10.28 -2.17 -24.10
C VAL A 99 9.82 -0.85 -24.70
N VAL A 100 10.27 0.26 -24.11
CA VAL A 100 10.02 1.62 -24.60
C VAL A 100 11.33 2.21 -25.09
N ILE A 101 11.34 2.70 -26.32
CA ILE A 101 12.47 3.42 -26.91
C ILE A 101 12.01 4.84 -27.28
N LEU A 102 12.66 5.85 -26.72
CA LEU A 102 12.44 7.25 -27.07
C LEU A 102 13.61 7.75 -27.94
N TYR A 103 13.32 8.23 -29.14
CA TYR A 103 14.33 8.63 -30.13
C TYR A 103 13.91 9.91 -30.87
N SER A 104 14.86 10.71 -31.33
CA SER A 104 14.56 12.03 -31.94
C SER A 104 14.42 11.98 -33.46
N GLU A 105 15.08 11.03 -34.12
CA GLU A 105 15.26 11.01 -35.57
C GLU A 105 14.17 10.16 -36.25
N GLU A 106 13.12 10.79 -36.77
CA GLU A 106 11.96 10.12 -37.36
C GLU A 106 12.31 9.21 -38.55
N GLU A 107 13.35 9.56 -39.32
CA GLU A 107 13.84 8.77 -40.44
C GLU A 107 14.32 7.35 -40.05
N PHE A 108 14.68 7.14 -38.77
CA PHE A 108 15.10 5.84 -38.24
C PHE A 108 13.97 5.06 -37.55
N ARG A 109 12.71 5.44 -37.76
CA ARG A 109 11.56 4.76 -37.13
C ARG A 109 11.57 3.24 -37.31
N GLN A 110 11.78 2.75 -38.53
CA GLN A 110 11.81 1.30 -38.81
C GLN A 110 12.91 0.58 -38.03
N PHE A 111 14.09 1.20 -37.93
CA PHE A 111 15.21 0.67 -37.17
C PHE A 111 14.87 0.55 -35.67
N PHE A 112 14.26 1.58 -35.08
CA PHE A 112 13.90 1.55 -33.66
C PHE A 112 12.74 0.59 -33.35
N GLU A 113 11.79 0.42 -34.28
CA GLU A 113 10.74 -0.60 -34.18
C GLU A 113 11.34 -2.02 -34.22
N GLU A 114 12.32 -2.26 -35.09
CA GLU A 114 13.07 -3.52 -35.16
C GLU A 114 13.88 -3.77 -33.87
N LEU A 115 14.63 -2.76 -33.41
CA LEU A 115 15.42 -2.82 -32.18
C LEU A 115 14.56 -3.11 -30.95
N ALA A 116 13.37 -2.51 -30.84
CA ALA A 116 12.44 -2.82 -29.76
C ALA A 116 11.99 -4.29 -29.80
N GLY A 117 11.82 -4.86 -31.00
CA GLY A 117 11.59 -6.29 -31.21
C GLY A 117 12.72 -7.18 -30.70
N VAL A 118 13.96 -6.86 -31.07
CA VAL A 118 15.17 -7.59 -30.65
C VAL A 118 15.33 -7.54 -29.13
N LEU A 119 15.23 -6.34 -28.55
CA LEU A 119 15.30 -6.15 -27.10
C LEU A 119 14.20 -6.93 -26.38
N GLY A 120 12.96 -6.89 -26.87
CA GLY A 120 11.84 -7.61 -26.26
C GLY A 120 12.07 -9.12 -26.18
N GLN A 121 12.68 -9.73 -27.19
CA GLN A 121 13.06 -11.15 -27.14
C GLN A 121 14.20 -11.40 -26.16
N ALA A 122 15.23 -10.54 -26.18
CA ALA A 122 16.43 -10.67 -25.36
C ALA A 122 16.11 -10.58 -23.86
N VAL A 123 15.17 -9.73 -23.46
CA VAL A 123 14.90 -9.45 -22.04
C VAL A 123 13.82 -10.32 -21.39
N LYS A 124 13.21 -11.23 -22.16
CA LYS A 124 12.02 -12.01 -21.76
C LYS A 124 12.18 -12.75 -20.42
N HIS A 125 13.34 -13.34 -20.15
CA HIS A 125 13.58 -14.06 -18.89
C HIS A 125 13.56 -13.13 -17.67
N TYR A 126 14.10 -11.91 -17.78
CA TYR A 126 14.11 -10.96 -16.67
C TYR A 126 12.70 -10.47 -16.32
N PHE A 127 11.83 -10.33 -17.32
CA PHE A 127 10.42 -10.01 -17.11
C PHE A 127 9.69 -11.16 -16.41
N ALA A 128 9.92 -12.40 -16.85
CA ALA A 128 9.35 -13.58 -16.20
C ALA A 128 9.76 -13.70 -14.72
N GLU A 129 11.02 -13.41 -14.38
CA GLU A 129 11.47 -13.43 -12.99
C GLU A 129 10.88 -12.28 -12.17
N ALA A 130 10.81 -11.07 -12.74
CA ALA A 130 10.19 -9.91 -12.08
C ALA A 130 8.69 -10.12 -11.77
N GLU A 131 8.00 -10.93 -12.57
CA GLU A 131 6.56 -11.18 -12.46
C GLU A 131 6.22 -12.48 -11.73
N LYS A 132 7.22 -13.26 -11.35
CA LYS A 132 7.05 -14.59 -10.75
C LYS A 132 6.19 -14.59 -9.49
N GLU A 133 6.39 -13.58 -8.64
CA GLU A 133 5.70 -13.43 -7.35
C GLU A 133 4.41 -12.61 -7.45
N LEU A 134 4.03 -12.12 -8.64
CA LEU A 134 2.76 -11.41 -8.81
C LEU A 134 1.58 -12.35 -8.56
N VAL A 135 0.65 -11.90 -7.72
CA VAL A 135 -0.60 -12.59 -7.40
C VAL A 135 -1.81 -11.95 -8.09
N VAL A 136 -1.64 -10.74 -8.62
CA VAL A 136 -2.65 -10.00 -9.38
C VAL A 136 -2.32 -10.09 -10.87
N LEU A 137 -3.26 -10.66 -11.64
CA LEU A 137 -3.18 -10.76 -13.09
C LEU A 137 -4.25 -9.83 -13.70
N GLN A 138 -3.90 -8.57 -13.92
CA GLN A 138 -4.77 -7.58 -14.55
C GLN A 138 -4.01 -6.86 -15.67
N PRO A 139 -4.70 -6.25 -16.65
CA PRO A 139 -4.02 -5.54 -17.71
C PRO A 139 -3.25 -4.33 -17.17
N MET A 140 -2.16 -3.96 -17.87
CA MET A 140 -1.26 -2.89 -17.43
C MET A 140 -2.00 -1.58 -17.15
N ARG A 141 -2.97 -1.22 -18.00
CA ARG A 141 -3.75 0.01 -17.84
C ARG A 141 -4.39 0.11 -16.44
N GLU A 142 -5.03 -0.96 -15.98
CA GLU A 142 -5.67 -1.02 -14.67
C GLU A 142 -4.63 -1.03 -13.54
N ALA A 143 -3.46 -1.67 -13.74
CA ALA A 143 -2.36 -1.67 -12.78
C ALA A 143 -1.77 -0.28 -12.57
N LEU A 144 -1.49 0.43 -13.66
CA LEU A 144 -0.96 1.79 -13.63
C LEU A 144 -1.96 2.77 -13.03
N LEU A 145 -3.24 2.64 -13.35
CA LEU A 145 -4.29 3.46 -12.79
C LEU A 145 -4.40 3.27 -11.27
N ALA A 146 -4.47 2.01 -10.81
CA ALA A 146 -4.53 1.70 -9.40
C ALA A 146 -3.29 2.22 -8.66
N TRP A 147 -2.08 1.91 -9.17
CA TRP A 147 -0.84 2.37 -8.57
C TRP A 147 -0.80 3.90 -8.47
N SER A 148 -1.15 4.60 -9.55
CA SER A 148 -1.15 6.07 -9.60
C SER A 148 -2.11 6.68 -8.56
N LEU A 149 -3.31 6.11 -8.41
CA LEU A 149 -4.28 6.55 -7.40
C LEU A 149 -3.75 6.39 -5.97
N PHE A 150 -3.23 5.20 -5.65
CA PHE A 150 -2.74 4.92 -4.30
C PHE A 150 -1.45 5.69 -3.94
N HIS A 151 -0.70 6.16 -4.94
CA HIS A 151 0.53 6.94 -4.77
C HIS A 151 0.34 8.44 -5.01
N GLY A 152 -0.91 8.93 -5.07
CA GLY A 152 -1.23 10.36 -5.20
C GLY A 152 -0.90 10.98 -6.56
N LYS A 153 -0.65 10.14 -7.59
CA LYS A 153 -0.34 10.54 -8.96
C LYS A 153 -1.62 10.71 -9.77
N THR A 154 -2.35 11.79 -9.48
CA THR A 154 -3.69 12.04 -10.04
C THR A 154 -3.70 12.81 -11.36
N GLU A 155 -2.53 13.11 -11.94
CA GLU A 155 -2.44 13.75 -13.25
C GLU A 155 -3.08 12.85 -14.32
N GLY A 156 -4.00 13.41 -15.12
CA GLY A 156 -4.75 12.66 -16.14
C GLY A 156 -5.91 11.81 -15.61
N ILE A 157 -6.13 11.75 -14.28
CA ILE A 157 -7.17 10.90 -13.67
C ILE A 157 -8.54 11.60 -13.54
N ARG A 158 -8.63 12.92 -13.72
CA ARG A 158 -9.92 13.67 -13.61
C ARG A 158 -11.01 13.14 -14.54
N GLN A 159 -10.65 12.76 -15.76
CA GLN A 159 -11.60 12.19 -16.73
C GLN A 159 -12.14 10.81 -16.28
N ILE A 160 -11.44 10.14 -15.38
CA ILE A 160 -11.81 8.81 -14.86
C ILE A 160 -12.87 8.96 -13.76
N GLU A 161 -12.86 10.04 -12.97
CA GLU A 161 -13.90 10.31 -11.96
C GLU A 161 -15.28 10.41 -12.60
N GLU A 162 -15.38 10.96 -13.82
CA GLU A 162 -16.63 11.04 -14.57
C GLU A 162 -17.15 9.65 -14.98
N ILE A 163 -16.24 8.74 -15.33
CA ILE A 163 -16.57 7.36 -15.74
C ILE A 163 -16.87 6.50 -14.50
N TRP A 164 -16.14 6.71 -13.41
CA TRP A 164 -16.24 5.97 -12.15
C TRP A 164 -17.10 6.70 -11.12
N ALA A 165 -18.18 7.32 -11.58
CA ALA A 165 -19.08 8.08 -10.71
C ALA A 165 -19.65 7.21 -9.58
N GLY A 166 -19.74 7.79 -8.37
CA GLY A 166 -20.34 7.14 -7.21
C GLY A 166 -19.48 7.27 -5.96
N GLN A 167 -19.47 6.21 -5.17
CA GLN A 167 -18.62 6.07 -3.99
C GLN A 167 -17.49 5.08 -4.27
N TYR A 168 -16.45 5.22 -3.48
CA TYR A 168 -15.26 4.39 -3.48
C TYR A 168 -15.05 3.76 -2.10
N ILE A 169 -14.58 2.51 -2.07
CA ILE A 169 -14.14 1.83 -0.85
C ILE A 169 -12.77 1.22 -1.13
N GLU A 170 -11.82 1.49 -0.24
CA GLU A 170 -10.49 0.89 -0.30
C GLU A 170 -10.34 -0.25 0.69
N VAL A 171 -9.69 -1.32 0.24
CA VAL A 171 -9.31 -2.45 1.08
C VAL A 171 -7.81 -2.65 0.98
N MET A 172 -7.13 -2.74 2.11
CA MET A 172 -5.75 -3.17 2.18
C MET A 172 -5.67 -4.55 2.84
N VAL A 173 -4.97 -5.47 2.18
CA VAL A 173 -4.73 -6.84 2.64
C VAL A 173 -3.21 -7.08 2.66
N LEU A 174 -2.67 -7.60 3.76
CA LEU A 174 -1.28 -8.04 3.80
C LEU A 174 -1.18 -9.39 3.09
N LYS A 175 -0.14 -9.60 2.27
CA LYS A 175 0.02 -10.85 1.50
C LYS A 175 0.12 -12.08 2.38
N LYS A 176 0.71 -11.95 3.58
CA LYS A 176 0.79 -13.03 4.58
C LYS A 176 -0.57 -13.52 5.08
N ASP A 177 -1.61 -12.67 4.98
CA ASP A 177 -2.97 -12.98 5.43
C ASP A 177 -3.87 -13.53 4.29
N LEU A 178 -3.34 -13.63 3.06
CA LEU A 178 -4.06 -14.22 1.92
C LEU A 178 -4.12 -15.74 2.03
N LYS A 179 -5.32 -16.29 1.84
CA LYS A 179 -5.56 -17.73 1.74
C LYS A 179 -5.30 -18.18 0.29
N GLY A 180 -4.03 -18.21 -0.12
CA GLY A 180 -3.60 -18.65 -1.46
C GLY A 180 -2.91 -17.55 -2.28
N LYS A 181 -2.45 -17.93 -3.48
CA LYS A 181 -1.63 -17.08 -4.37
C LYS A 181 -2.43 -16.18 -5.33
N GLN A 182 -3.75 -16.10 -5.23
CA GLN A 182 -4.55 -15.33 -6.19
C GLN A 182 -5.70 -14.59 -5.51
N VAL A 183 -6.01 -13.39 -6.02
CA VAL A 183 -7.08 -12.50 -5.53
C VAL A 183 -8.40 -12.63 -6.30
N LEU A 184 -8.68 -13.79 -6.90
CA LEU A 184 -9.90 -14.02 -7.69
C LEU A 184 -11.20 -13.76 -6.91
N TRP A 185 -11.14 -13.83 -5.58
CA TRP A 185 -12.28 -13.56 -4.70
C TRP A 185 -12.81 -12.13 -4.80
N VAL A 186 -12.00 -11.15 -5.23
CA VAL A 186 -12.37 -9.73 -5.34
C VAL A 186 -13.56 -9.54 -6.27
N LYS A 187 -13.58 -10.26 -7.40
CA LYS A 187 -14.69 -10.24 -8.36
C LYS A 187 -16.02 -10.72 -7.76
N GLY A 188 -15.96 -11.62 -6.77
CA GLY A 188 -17.14 -12.08 -6.05
C GLY A 188 -17.70 -11.07 -5.05
N ILE A 189 -16.96 -10.00 -4.74
CA ILE A 189 -17.40 -8.92 -3.84
C ILE A 189 -18.20 -7.88 -4.63
N TRP A 190 -17.57 -7.33 -5.68
CA TRP A 190 -18.10 -6.26 -6.52
C TRP A 190 -17.48 -6.31 -7.92
N ASP A 191 -18.24 -5.96 -8.95
CA ASP A 191 -17.79 -6.09 -10.35
C ASP A 191 -16.78 -5.02 -10.78
N SER A 192 -16.84 -3.84 -10.16
CA SER A 192 -16.04 -2.67 -10.53
C SER A 192 -14.91 -2.44 -9.53
N TYR A 193 -13.70 -2.89 -9.88
CA TYR A 193 -12.53 -2.77 -9.02
C TYR A 193 -11.23 -2.59 -9.81
N CYS A 194 -10.21 -2.06 -9.14
CA CYS A 194 -8.82 -2.12 -9.59
C CYS A 194 -7.90 -2.46 -8.42
N ILE A 195 -6.77 -3.12 -8.69
CA ILE A 195 -5.88 -3.63 -7.66
C ILE A 195 -4.46 -3.10 -7.89
N CYS A 196 -3.82 -2.62 -6.83
CA CYS A 196 -2.38 -2.34 -6.81
C CYS A 196 -1.69 -3.39 -5.94
N GLU A 197 -0.73 -4.10 -6.52
CA GLU A 197 0.09 -5.07 -5.80
C GLU A 197 1.42 -4.44 -5.42
N GLU A 198 1.73 -4.45 -4.13
CA GLU A 198 3.05 -4.07 -3.62
C GLU A 198 3.78 -5.32 -3.10
N THR A 199 5.00 -5.17 -2.60
CA THR A 199 5.85 -6.28 -2.16
C THR A 199 5.17 -7.16 -1.10
N ASP A 200 4.57 -6.57 -0.07
CA ASP A 200 4.04 -7.26 1.12
C ASP A 200 2.51 -7.14 1.27
N ARG A 201 1.84 -6.46 0.35
CA ARG A 201 0.40 -6.12 0.46
C ARG A 201 -0.28 -5.99 -0.89
N ILE A 202 -1.60 -5.96 -0.82
CA ILE A 202 -2.51 -5.74 -1.93
C ILE A 202 -3.47 -4.63 -1.53
N LEU A 203 -3.64 -3.67 -2.43
CA LEU A 203 -4.55 -2.54 -2.32
C LEU A 203 -5.65 -2.72 -3.35
N ILE A 204 -6.90 -2.68 -2.92
CA ILE A 204 -8.06 -2.87 -3.77
C ILE A 204 -8.92 -1.62 -3.66
N LEU A 205 -9.27 -1.03 -4.79
CA LEU A 205 -10.24 0.05 -4.87
C LEU A 205 -11.50 -0.50 -5.53
N PHE A 206 -12.60 -0.51 -4.78
CA PHE A 206 -13.94 -0.72 -5.33
C PHE A 206 -14.53 0.63 -5.72
N TYR A 207 -15.07 0.74 -6.94
CA TYR A 207 -15.64 1.97 -7.47
C TYR A 207 -17.05 1.76 -8.06
N GLY A 208 -17.72 2.86 -8.41
CA GLY A 208 -19.09 2.80 -8.93
C GLY A 208 -20.13 2.42 -7.87
N LEU A 209 -19.79 2.53 -6.58
CA LEU A 209 -20.69 2.16 -5.49
C LEU A 209 -21.78 3.21 -5.30
N ARG A 210 -22.95 2.76 -4.86
CA ARG A 210 -24.02 3.63 -4.34
C ARG A 210 -24.11 3.43 -2.83
N THR A 211 -24.60 4.45 -2.10
CA THR A 211 -24.76 4.39 -0.63
C THR A 211 -25.51 3.15 -0.16
N ARG A 212 -26.53 2.70 -0.91
CA ARG A 212 -27.31 1.50 -0.58
C ARG A 212 -26.55 0.17 -0.70
N ASN A 213 -25.40 0.15 -1.36
CA ASN A 213 -24.63 -1.06 -1.66
C ASN A 213 -23.33 -1.18 -0.85
N THR A 214 -22.93 -0.16 -0.09
CA THR A 214 -21.67 -0.17 0.68
C THR A 214 -21.67 -1.24 1.77
N GLU A 215 -22.79 -1.43 2.48
CA GLU A 215 -22.94 -2.47 3.50
C GLU A 215 -22.86 -3.90 2.93
N GLU A 216 -23.29 -4.09 1.69
CA GLU A 216 -23.16 -5.38 1.01
C GLU A 216 -21.68 -5.74 0.77
N VAL A 217 -20.86 -4.76 0.38
CA VAL A 217 -19.41 -4.94 0.19
C VAL A 217 -18.76 -5.34 1.52
N TYR A 218 -19.05 -4.63 2.61
CA TYR A 218 -18.54 -4.95 3.95
C TYR A 218 -18.91 -6.37 4.39
N ARG A 219 -20.18 -6.75 4.21
CA ARG A 219 -20.66 -8.10 4.54
C ARG A 219 -19.93 -9.18 3.74
N LYS A 220 -19.85 -9.03 2.41
CA LYS A 220 -19.20 -10.03 1.55
C LYS A 220 -17.72 -10.21 1.87
N ILE A 221 -17.00 -9.12 2.20
CA ILE A 221 -15.59 -9.19 2.62
C ILE A 221 -15.46 -9.92 3.96
N THR A 222 -16.35 -9.61 4.91
CA THR A 222 -16.39 -10.28 6.22
C THR A 222 -16.62 -11.78 6.07
N GLU A 223 -17.52 -12.20 5.18
CA GLU A 223 -17.80 -13.61 4.88
C GLU A 223 -16.59 -14.36 4.29
N LYS A 224 -15.66 -13.67 3.62
CA LYS A 224 -14.41 -14.30 3.16
C LYS A 224 -13.45 -14.61 4.32
N GLY A 225 -13.61 -13.94 5.45
CA GLY A 225 -12.75 -14.10 6.61
C GLY A 225 -11.28 -13.80 6.29
N ILE A 226 -11.02 -12.78 5.46
CA ILE A 226 -9.69 -12.31 5.08
C ILE A 226 -9.32 -11.13 5.96
N ARG A 227 -8.15 -11.20 6.60
CA ARG A 227 -7.70 -10.09 7.46
C ARG A 227 -7.40 -8.85 6.61
N CYS A 228 -8.05 -7.74 6.91
CA CYS A 228 -7.89 -6.51 6.13
C CYS A 228 -8.18 -5.24 6.93
N SER A 229 -7.71 -4.10 6.41
CA SER A 229 -8.15 -2.77 6.82
C SER A 229 -8.97 -2.16 5.68
N ILE A 230 -10.08 -1.50 6.01
CA ILE A 230 -11.04 -1.04 5.01
C ILE A 230 -11.51 0.39 5.30
N SER A 231 -11.65 1.20 4.25
CA SER A 231 -12.11 2.59 4.37
C SER A 231 -13.62 2.68 4.58
N GLU A 232 -14.07 3.80 5.13
CA GLU A 232 -15.43 4.28 4.93
C GLU A 232 -15.63 4.73 3.47
N PRO A 233 -16.87 4.73 2.93
CA PRO A 233 -17.11 5.18 1.58
C PRO A 233 -16.73 6.66 1.42
N TYR A 234 -16.17 7.01 0.28
CA TYR A 234 -15.81 8.38 -0.05
C TYR A 234 -16.07 8.68 -1.54
N GLY A 235 -16.18 9.97 -1.90
CA GLY A 235 -16.68 10.38 -3.21
C GLY A 235 -15.68 11.06 -4.16
N LYS A 236 -14.40 11.14 -3.81
CA LYS A 236 -13.36 11.76 -4.65
C LYS A 236 -12.09 10.92 -4.67
N LEU A 237 -11.53 10.68 -5.86
CA LEU A 237 -10.34 9.83 -6.03
C LEU A 237 -9.05 10.48 -5.50
N ASP A 238 -9.03 11.81 -5.36
CA ASP A 238 -7.91 12.54 -4.75
C ASP A 238 -7.64 12.15 -3.29
N ARG A 239 -8.58 11.48 -2.62
CA ARG A 239 -8.43 10.95 -1.25
C ARG A 239 -7.73 9.60 -1.18
N CYS A 240 -7.49 8.93 -2.31
CA CYS A 240 -7.05 7.54 -2.35
C CYS A 240 -5.73 7.32 -1.60
N GLU A 241 -4.72 8.15 -1.87
CA GLU A 241 -3.43 8.08 -1.16
C GLU A 241 -3.58 8.28 0.36
N ALA A 242 -4.41 9.23 0.79
CA ALA A 242 -4.62 9.53 2.20
C ALA A 242 -5.33 8.38 2.93
N LYS A 243 -6.33 7.78 2.29
CA LYS A 243 -7.04 6.60 2.78
C LYS A 243 -6.08 5.41 2.88
N TYR A 244 -5.33 5.11 1.84
CA TYR A 244 -4.30 4.08 1.87
C TYR A 244 -3.32 4.26 3.03
N LYS A 245 -2.76 5.46 3.21
CA LYS A 245 -1.84 5.77 4.31
C LYS A 245 -2.45 5.45 5.68
N LEU A 246 -3.72 5.80 5.89
CA LEU A 246 -4.45 5.49 7.12
C LEU A 246 -4.69 3.97 7.28
N LEU A 247 -5.17 3.28 6.24
CA LEU A 247 -5.40 1.84 6.27
C LEU A 247 -4.11 1.05 6.53
N ASN A 248 -2.99 1.52 5.97
CA ASN A 248 -1.67 0.98 6.24
C ASN A 248 -1.35 1.03 7.73
N ARG A 249 -1.57 2.19 8.37
CA ARG A 249 -1.36 2.33 9.81
C ARG A 249 -2.29 1.46 10.64
N MET A 250 -3.56 1.37 10.28
CA MET A 250 -4.52 0.51 10.97
C MET A 250 -4.08 -0.96 10.96
N ALA A 251 -3.51 -1.45 9.85
CA ALA A 251 -3.03 -2.83 9.79
C ALA A 251 -1.75 -3.08 10.61
N MET A 252 -0.97 -2.02 10.91
CA MET A 252 0.19 -2.15 11.78
C MET A 252 -0.21 -2.47 13.22
N VAL A 253 -1.39 -2.03 13.66
CA VAL A 253 -1.97 -2.37 14.97
C VAL A 253 -2.43 -3.83 14.93
N SER A 254 -1.85 -4.75 15.72
CA SER A 254 -2.22 -6.18 15.65
C SER A 254 -2.05 -6.91 16.98
N GLY A 255 -2.91 -7.88 17.30
CA GLY A 255 -2.76 -8.65 18.54
C GLY A 255 -3.19 -7.88 19.80
N LEU A 256 -4.10 -6.92 19.65
CA LEU A 256 -4.96 -6.49 20.76
C LEU A 256 -5.92 -7.63 21.10
N GLU A 257 -6.33 -7.73 22.36
CA GLU A 257 -7.51 -8.55 22.70
C GLU A 257 -8.69 -8.03 21.87
N ASN A 258 -9.25 -8.90 21.03
CA ASN A 258 -10.24 -8.58 19.98
C ASN A 258 -9.69 -7.90 18.70
N ASP A 259 -8.54 -8.34 18.17
CA ASP A 259 -8.10 -7.97 16.81
C ASP A 259 -9.06 -8.54 15.73
N PRO A 260 -9.91 -7.70 15.10
CA PRO A 260 -10.95 -8.18 14.21
C PRO A 260 -10.34 -8.62 12.89
N VAL A 261 -11.05 -9.51 12.20
CA VAL A 261 -10.69 -9.89 10.83
C VAL A 261 -10.74 -8.67 9.90
N MET A 262 -11.73 -7.78 10.06
CA MET A 262 -11.84 -6.56 9.26
C MET A 262 -11.77 -5.32 10.16
N LYS A 263 -10.76 -4.48 9.96
CA LYS A 263 -10.63 -3.18 10.64
C LYS A 263 -11.28 -2.08 9.82
N ARG A 264 -12.50 -1.68 10.21
CA ARG A 264 -13.22 -0.54 9.62
C ARG A 264 -12.56 0.78 10.03
N GLU A 265 -12.32 1.68 9.09
CA GLU A 265 -11.78 3.02 9.34
C GLU A 265 -12.56 3.77 10.42
N LYS A 266 -13.90 3.70 10.40
CA LYS A 266 -14.75 4.36 11.42
C LYS A 266 -14.40 3.96 12.85
N GLU A 267 -13.99 2.71 13.06
CA GLU A 267 -13.76 2.11 14.38
C GLU A 267 -12.27 2.10 14.77
N TRP A 268 -11.37 2.06 13.79
CA TRP A 268 -9.93 1.81 13.99
C TRP A 268 -9.01 2.97 13.58
N SER A 269 -9.56 4.06 13.03
CA SER A 269 -8.76 5.21 12.58
C SER A 269 -7.89 5.79 13.69
N VAL A 270 -8.41 5.93 14.92
CA VAL A 270 -7.68 6.50 16.06
C VAL A 270 -6.45 5.66 16.43
N GLN A 271 -6.60 4.33 16.47
CA GLN A 271 -5.50 3.40 16.74
C GLN A 271 -4.46 3.47 15.62
N GLY A 272 -4.90 3.58 14.36
CA GLY A 272 -4.03 3.88 13.23
C GLY A 272 -3.26 5.18 13.42
N LEU A 273 -3.92 6.26 13.88
CA LEU A 273 -3.29 7.55 14.11
C LEU A 273 -2.19 7.48 15.18
N TYR A 274 -2.39 6.72 16.27
CA TYR A 274 -1.37 6.55 17.31
C TYR A 274 -0.07 5.89 16.80
N THR A 275 -0.13 5.11 15.72
CA THR A 275 1.11 4.56 15.13
C THR A 275 2.02 5.65 14.54
N TYR A 276 1.48 6.82 14.17
CA TYR A 276 2.28 7.99 13.75
C TYR A 276 3.06 8.61 14.88
N THR A 277 2.53 8.58 16.09
CA THR A 277 3.20 9.18 17.24
C THR A 277 4.18 8.22 17.92
N THR A 278 4.04 6.90 17.73
CA THR A 278 4.88 5.89 18.39
C THR A 278 6.40 6.15 18.31
N PRO A 279 7.00 6.47 17.14
CA PRO A 279 8.44 6.75 17.07
C PRO A 279 8.83 7.98 17.89
N LEU A 280 8.03 9.04 17.83
CA LEU A 280 8.25 10.30 18.55
C LEU A 280 8.17 10.10 20.07
N PHE A 281 7.18 9.32 20.53
CA PHE A 281 7.04 8.98 21.96
C PHE A 281 8.25 8.21 22.47
N LYS A 282 8.71 7.22 21.69
CA LYS A 282 9.87 6.40 22.05
C LYS A 282 11.15 7.23 22.09
N GLU A 283 11.37 8.09 21.11
CA GLU A 283 12.55 8.95 21.03
C GLU A 283 12.58 9.99 22.16
N ALA A 284 11.44 10.60 22.46
CA ALA A 284 11.31 11.56 23.55
C ALA A 284 11.29 10.92 24.95
N GLY A 285 11.24 9.59 25.05
CA GLY A 285 11.10 8.88 26.33
C GLY A 285 9.79 9.19 27.05
N LEU A 286 8.75 9.58 26.32
CA LEU A 286 7.46 9.93 26.91
C LEU A 286 6.81 8.70 27.52
N SER A 287 6.51 8.79 28.81
CA SER A 287 5.79 7.78 29.56
C SER A 287 4.91 8.45 30.60
N ASP A 288 3.79 7.82 30.91
CA ASP A 288 2.91 8.27 31.98
C ASP A 288 3.25 7.49 33.26
N TYR A 289 3.73 8.20 34.29
CA TYR A 289 4.15 7.59 35.54
C TYR A 289 3.01 6.84 36.25
N ARG A 290 1.75 7.29 36.08
CA ARG A 290 0.55 6.65 36.66
C ARG A 290 0.35 5.28 36.02
N LEU A 291 0.48 5.20 34.71
CA LEU A 291 0.39 3.93 33.99
C LEU A 291 1.56 2.99 34.33
N LEU A 292 2.77 3.53 34.49
CA LEU A 292 3.93 2.75 34.91
C LEU A 292 3.74 2.15 36.32
N ARG A 293 3.14 2.90 37.25
CA ARG A 293 2.76 2.39 38.58
C ARG A 293 1.75 1.25 38.49
N LEU A 294 0.69 1.39 37.69
CA LEU A 294 -0.28 0.31 37.47
C LEU A 294 0.37 -0.95 36.89
N LEU A 295 1.27 -0.79 35.91
CA LEU A 295 2.00 -1.92 35.33
C LEU A 295 3.01 -2.55 36.29
N GLN A 296 3.51 -1.80 37.27
CA GLN A 296 4.33 -2.33 38.35
C GLN A 296 3.48 -3.13 39.34
N GLU A 297 2.36 -2.55 39.78
CA GLU A 297 1.36 -3.18 40.64
C GLU A 297 0.87 -4.52 40.06
N ASP A 298 0.50 -4.53 38.77
CA ASP A 298 0.08 -5.74 38.05
C ASP A 298 1.17 -6.82 38.06
N ARG A 299 2.45 -6.44 37.97
CA ARG A 299 3.58 -7.39 37.99
C ARG A 299 3.90 -7.92 39.39
N GLU A 300 3.82 -7.07 40.41
CA GLU A 300 4.21 -7.42 41.78
C GLU A 300 3.10 -8.21 42.49
N ASN A 301 1.85 -7.83 42.26
CA ASN A 301 0.68 -8.37 42.98
C ASN A 301 -0.21 -9.26 42.09
N ASN A 302 0.21 -9.52 40.84
CA ASN A 302 -0.51 -10.35 39.87
C ASN A 302 -1.96 -9.90 39.68
N THR A 303 -2.14 -8.58 39.53
CA THR A 303 -3.43 -7.93 39.29
C THR A 303 -3.63 -7.62 37.80
N ASP A 304 -4.85 -7.20 37.43
CA ASP A 304 -5.21 -6.76 36.08
C ASP A 304 -5.71 -5.29 36.08
N LEU A 305 -5.15 -4.42 36.91
CA LEU A 305 -5.62 -3.06 37.12
C LEU A 305 -5.39 -2.19 35.89
N TYR A 306 -4.27 -2.33 35.17
CA TYR A 306 -4.05 -1.63 33.90
C TYR A 306 -5.14 -1.98 32.88
N TYR A 307 -5.39 -3.28 32.66
CA TYR A 307 -6.42 -3.73 31.73
C TYR A 307 -7.83 -3.29 32.18
N THR A 308 -8.12 -3.40 33.48
CA THR A 308 -9.39 -2.97 34.07
C THR A 308 -9.64 -1.47 33.84
N LEU A 309 -8.64 -0.62 34.06
CA LEU A 309 -8.73 0.81 33.79
C LEU A 309 -9.00 1.06 32.29
N LYS A 310 -8.31 0.35 31.40
CA LYS A 310 -8.49 0.51 29.95
C LYS A 310 -9.91 0.24 29.53
N VAL A 311 -10.49 -0.90 29.95
CA VAL A 311 -11.86 -1.28 29.60
C VAL A 311 -12.87 -0.32 30.21
N TYR A 312 -12.60 0.19 31.42
CA TYR A 312 -13.43 1.22 32.04
C TYR A 312 -13.47 2.53 31.24
N LEU A 313 -12.31 3.04 30.82
CA LEU A 313 -12.21 4.28 30.04
C LEU A 313 -12.78 4.12 28.62
N LEU A 314 -12.63 2.94 28.00
CA LEU A 314 -13.24 2.64 26.69
C LEU A 314 -14.77 2.57 26.74
N ASN A 315 -15.35 2.28 27.91
CA ASN A 315 -16.79 2.30 28.15
C ASN A 315 -17.27 3.63 28.72
N GLU A 316 -16.60 4.74 28.38
CA GLU A 316 -16.99 6.11 28.78
C GLU A 316 -17.14 6.27 30.30
N ASN A 317 -16.26 5.60 31.07
CA ASN A 317 -16.27 5.60 32.52
C ASN A 317 -17.57 5.01 33.11
N ASN A 318 -18.29 4.19 32.34
CA ASN A 318 -19.51 3.52 32.77
C ASN A 318 -19.20 2.19 33.45
N VAL A 319 -19.41 2.13 34.77
CA VAL A 319 -19.12 0.94 35.59
C VAL A 319 -19.94 -0.27 35.14
N THR A 320 -21.20 -0.09 34.74
CA THR A 320 -22.05 -1.21 34.35
C THR A 320 -21.53 -1.84 33.05
N MET A 321 -21.34 -1.02 32.01
CA MET A 321 -20.87 -1.50 30.71
C MET A 321 -19.45 -2.09 30.77
N ALA A 322 -18.57 -1.48 31.56
CA ALA A 322 -17.23 -1.98 31.76
C ALA A 322 -17.20 -3.30 32.54
N ALA A 323 -18.06 -3.48 33.56
CA ALA A 323 -18.15 -4.73 34.30
C ALA A 323 -18.63 -5.87 33.41
N ASP A 324 -19.64 -5.60 32.56
CA ASP A 324 -20.14 -6.54 31.56
C ASP A 324 -19.05 -6.92 30.54
N SER A 325 -18.30 -5.93 30.03
CA SER A 325 -17.19 -6.13 29.10
C SER A 325 -16.03 -6.94 29.69
N LEU A 326 -15.78 -6.78 30.98
CA LEU A 326 -14.75 -7.52 31.74
C LEU A 326 -15.25 -8.89 32.23
N HIS A 327 -16.53 -9.21 32.05
CA HIS A 327 -17.17 -10.41 32.60
C HIS A 327 -17.00 -10.56 34.14
N ILE A 328 -17.08 -9.44 34.87
CA ILE A 328 -17.01 -9.42 36.34
C ILE A 328 -18.23 -8.75 36.95
N HIS A 329 -18.49 -9.02 38.22
CA HIS A 329 -19.57 -8.34 38.94
C HIS A 329 -19.24 -6.85 39.15
N ARG A 330 -20.25 -5.97 39.08
CA ARG A 330 -20.12 -4.52 39.29
C ARG A 330 -19.35 -4.16 40.55
N ASN A 331 -19.63 -4.83 41.67
CA ASN A 331 -18.95 -4.55 42.95
C ASN A 331 -17.44 -4.85 42.88
N THR A 332 -17.04 -5.89 42.15
CA THR A 332 -15.64 -6.22 41.91
C THR A 332 -14.96 -5.12 41.09
N LEU A 333 -15.63 -4.60 40.06
CA LEU A 333 -15.11 -3.47 39.30
C LEU A 333 -14.96 -2.23 40.18
N VAL A 334 -15.97 -1.89 40.99
CA VAL A 334 -15.89 -0.74 41.91
C VAL A 334 -14.69 -0.86 42.86
N TYR A 335 -14.43 -2.07 43.37
CA TYR A 335 -13.26 -2.35 44.19
C TYR A 335 -11.94 -2.14 43.41
N ARG A 336 -11.81 -2.71 42.21
CA ARG A 336 -10.62 -2.51 41.37
C ARG A 336 -10.40 -1.04 41.00
N LEU A 337 -11.46 -0.30 40.69
CA LEU A 337 -11.38 1.15 40.40
C LEU A 337 -10.93 1.95 41.64
N LYS A 338 -11.27 1.49 42.85
CA LYS A 338 -10.75 2.08 44.09
C LYS A 338 -9.24 1.83 44.21
N GLN A 339 -8.79 0.60 44.00
CA GLN A 339 -7.36 0.26 44.00
C GLN A 339 -6.58 1.05 42.94
N ILE A 340 -7.15 1.21 41.73
CA ILE A 340 -6.55 2.01 40.67
C ILE A 340 -6.34 3.46 41.14
N ARG A 341 -7.38 4.12 41.69
CA ARG A 341 -7.28 5.50 42.19
C ARG A 341 -6.24 5.66 43.29
N GLU A 342 -6.15 4.68 44.19
CA GLU A 342 -5.13 4.65 45.26
C GLU A 342 -3.72 4.46 44.70
N CYS A 343 -3.55 3.59 43.71
CA CYS A 343 -2.25 3.31 43.07
C CYS A 343 -1.70 4.52 42.30
N ILE A 344 -2.56 5.20 41.54
CA ILE A 344 -2.13 6.31 40.67
C ILE A 344 -2.32 7.70 41.25
N GLU A 345 -3.00 7.81 42.40
CA GLU A 345 -3.27 9.07 43.11
C GLU A 345 -3.94 10.13 42.21
N ALA A 346 -4.85 9.71 41.33
CA ALA A 346 -5.54 10.58 40.38
C ALA A 346 -7.03 10.26 40.26
N ASP A 347 -7.83 11.29 39.94
CA ASP A 347 -9.26 11.09 39.67
C ASP A 347 -9.48 10.64 38.22
N ILE A 348 -9.69 9.34 38.05
CA ILE A 348 -9.99 8.71 36.75
C ILE A 348 -11.34 9.13 36.16
N ASN A 349 -12.19 9.83 36.92
CA ASN A 349 -13.46 10.38 36.42
C ASN A 349 -13.34 11.83 35.95
N ASP A 350 -12.25 12.52 36.29
CA ASP A 350 -11.96 13.82 35.71
C ASP A 350 -11.75 13.65 34.19
N ASN A 351 -12.38 14.52 33.42
CA ASN A 351 -12.50 14.33 31.97
C ASN A 351 -11.13 14.48 31.27
N GLU A 352 -10.32 15.44 31.71
CA GLU A 352 -8.98 15.65 31.17
C GLU A 352 -8.07 14.47 31.52
N THR A 353 -8.05 14.08 32.80
CA THR A 353 -7.28 12.93 33.31
C THR A 353 -7.67 11.63 32.61
N ALA A 354 -8.97 11.35 32.46
CA ALA A 354 -9.47 10.15 31.80
C ALA A 354 -9.02 10.06 30.33
N ARG A 355 -9.13 11.17 29.59
CA ARG A 355 -8.70 11.24 28.18
C ARG A 355 -7.20 11.08 28.02
N GLU A 356 -6.42 11.77 28.86
CA GLU A 356 -4.97 11.70 28.86
C GLU A 356 -4.50 10.26 29.12
N LEU A 357 -4.99 9.64 30.21
CA LEU A 357 -4.68 8.24 30.55
C LEU A 357 -5.03 7.31 29.40
N LEU A 358 -6.24 7.41 28.84
CA LEU A 358 -6.66 6.55 27.72
C LEU A 358 -5.75 6.73 26.50
N ALA A 359 -5.37 7.97 26.15
CA ALA A 359 -4.48 8.23 25.03
C ALA A 359 -3.10 7.59 25.25
N PHE A 360 -2.49 7.79 26.43
CA PHE A 360 -1.22 7.17 26.77
C PHE A 360 -1.29 5.64 26.78
N MET A 361 -2.38 5.04 27.29
CA MET A 361 -2.59 3.60 27.25
C MET A 361 -2.66 3.07 25.81
N MET A 362 -3.41 3.74 24.94
CA MET A 362 -3.54 3.35 23.54
C MET A 362 -2.20 3.45 22.79
N MET A 363 -1.44 4.52 23.00
CA MET A 363 -0.11 4.71 22.42
C MET A 363 0.89 3.68 22.94
N TYR A 364 0.88 3.42 24.25
CA TYR A 364 1.73 2.42 24.89
C TYR A 364 1.48 1.01 24.33
N ASP A 365 0.20 0.61 24.20
CA ASP A 365 -0.18 -0.70 23.68
C ASP A 365 0.26 -0.91 22.23
N VAL A 366 0.13 0.11 21.38
CA VAL A 366 0.66 0.11 20.01
C VAL A 366 2.19 -0.03 20.03
N SER A 367 2.89 0.72 20.88
CA SER A 367 4.36 0.71 20.94
C SER A 367 4.98 -0.62 21.38
N ARG A 368 4.34 -1.37 22.28
CA ARG A 368 4.83 -2.68 22.76
C ARG A 368 4.85 -3.74 21.66
N GLN A 369 3.96 -3.61 20.67
CA GLN A 369 3.87 -4.55 19.55
C GLN A 369 5.05 -4.40 18.58
N ASP A 370 5.50 -3.17 18.33
CA ASP A 370 6.68 -2.92 17.50
C ASP A 370 7.94 -3.56 18.11
N GLN A 371 8.09 -3.54 19.44
CA GLN A 371 9.23 -4.17 20.12
C GLN A 371 9.22 -5.71 20.03
N LYS A 372 8.05 -6.34 19.96
CA LYS A 372 7.92 -7.80 19.75
C LYS A 372 8.19 -8.22 18.31
N ARG A 373 8.12 -7.30 17.34
CA ARG A 373 8.40 -7.56 15.91
C ARG A 373 9.88 -7.39 15.54
N GLN A 374 10.65 -6.64 16.32
CA GLN A 374 12.08 -6.41 16.11
C GLN A 374 12.98 -7.47 16.78
N LYS A 375 12.38 -8.38 17.56
CA LYS A 375 13.02 -9.58 18.12
C LYS A 375 12.55 -10.79 17.32
#